data_AF-A0A2I0BEL3-F1
#
_entry.id   AF-A0A2I0BEL3-F1
#
_cell.length_a   1.000
_cell.length_b   1.000
_cell.length_c   1.000
_cell.angle_alpha   90.00
_cell.angle_beta   90.00
_cell.angle_gamma   90.00
#
_symmetry.space_group_name_H-M   'P 1'
#
loop_
_entity.id
_entity.type
_entity.pdbx_description
1 polymer ?
#
loop_
_entity_poly.entity_id
_entity_poly.type
_entity_poly.pdbx_seq_one_letter_code
_entity_poly.pdbx_strand_id
1 'polypeptide(L)'
;MTNDKHPITIFTDQDQAMSKAIQTVMPNTRHRLCQWDIFQKVPSKIFAFKNNKEINKLFRQCMNQCDIQEEFEDTWSKMLECGGLHENDWLRSLYEIRHKWSTTMNKDIFDLSILSTQRSESTNSVCYEISTPTSTLTDCFLGMKKVVAR
;
A
#
# COMPACT_ATOMS: atom_id res chain seq x y z
N MET A 1 -30.04 -17.91 8.11
CA MET A 1 -28.66 -17.98 8.63
C MET A 1 -27.75 -17.34 7.59
N THR A 2 -27.39 -16.07 7.79
CA THR A 2 -26.42 -15.40 6.93
C THR A 2 -25.07 -16.05 7.19
N ASN A 3 -24.51 -16.76 6.20
CA ASN A 3 -23.13 -17.22 6.29
C ASN A 3 -22.25 -16.02 6.62
N ASP A 4 -21.49 -16.13 7.71
CA ASP A 4 -20.58 -15.12 8.26
C ASP A 4 -19.40 -14.93 7.28
N LYS A 5 -19.69 -14.31 6.14
CA LYS A 5 -18.74 -14.09 5.05
C LYS A 5 -17.91 -12.85 5.39
N HIS A 6 -16.82 -13.06 6.12
CA HIS A 6 -15.78 -12.05 6.25
C HIS A 6 -14.77 -12.17 5.08
N PRO A 7 -14.13 -11.07 4.67
CA PRO A 7 -13.05 -11.13 3.69
C PRO A 7 -11.90 -12.02 4.19
N ILE A 8 -11.21 -12.71 3.29
CA ILE A 8 -9.97 -13.44 3.63
C ILE A 8 -8.83 -12.43 3.88
N THR A 9 -8.80 -11.36 3.07
CA THR A 9 -7.76 -10.33 3.07
C THR A 9 -8.39 -8.95 2.93
N ILE A 10 -7.91 -7.97 3.68
CA ILE A 10 -8.28 -6.56 3.55
C ILE A 10 -7.01 -5.73 3.36
N PHE A 11 -7.01 -4.84 2.37
CA PHE A 11 -5.98 -3.85 2.16
C PHE A 11 -6.46 -2.49 2.69
N THR A 12 -5.65 -1.84 3.52
CA THR A 12 -5.87 -0.44 3.93
C THR A 12 -4.59 0.35 3.80
N ASP A 13 -4.67 1.65 3.98
CA ASP A 13 -3.51 2.49 4.25
C ASP A 13 -2.86 2.14 5.60
N GLN A 14 -1.76 2.82 5.91
CA GLN A 14 -1.03 2.67 7.17
C GLN A 14 -1.71 3.42 8.33
N ASP A 15 -2.97 3.11 8.59
CA ASP A 15 -3.76 3.66 9.71
C ASP A 15 -3.84 2.68 10.88
N GLN A 16 -3.45 3.15 12.07
CA GLN A 16 -3.41 2.31 13.27
C GLN A 16 -4.81 1.98 13.82
N ALA A 17 -5.78 2.89 13.68
CA ALA A 17 -7.14 2.67 14.14
C ALA A 17 -7.82 1.60 13.28
N MET A 18 -7.65 1.66 11.95
CA MET A 18 -8.11 0.62 11.02
C MET A 18 -7.46 -0.72 11.32
N SER A 19 -6.15 -0.75 11.58
CA SER A 19 -5.46 -1.99 11.93
C SER A 19 -6.03 -2.64 13.20
N LYS A 20 -6.27 -1.84 14.25
CA LYS A 20 -6.87 -2.32 15.51
C LYS A 20 -8.33 -2.75 15.32
N ALA A 21 -9.11 -1.99 14.56
CA ALA A 21 -10.51 -2.29 14.29
C ALA A 21 -10.66 -3.61 13.52
N ILE A 22 -9.85 -3.83 12.47
CA ILE A 22 -9.85 -5.08 11.71
C ILE A 22 -9.47 -6.26 12.63
N GLN A 23 -8.43 -6.11 13.43
CA GLN A 23 -8.02 -7.15 14.38
C GLN A 23 -9.11 -7.50 15.40
N THR A 24 -9.91 -6.51 15.81
CA THR A 24 -10.97 -6.68 16.83
C THR A 24 -12.24 -7.27 16.22
N VAL A 25 -12.69 -6.75 15.08
CA VAL A 25 -13.98 -7.09 14.48
C VAL A 25 -13.87 -8.31 13.55
N MET A 26 -12.71 -8.50 12.92
CA MET A 26 -12.46 -9.56 11.94
C MET A 26 -11.10 -10.23 12.20
N PRO A 27 -10.91 -10.93 13.33
CA PRO A 27 -9.62 -11.48 13.75
C PRO A 27 -9.05 -12.54 12.78
N ASN A 28 -9.93 -13.20 12.01
CA ASN A 28 -9.54 -14.20 11.02
C ASN A 28 -9.21 -13.59 9.64
N THR A 29 -9.39 -12.27 9.48
CA THR A 29 -9.07 -11.56 8.25
C THR A 29 -7.63 -11.07 8.27
N ARG A 30 -6.87 -11.37 7.21
CA ARG A 30 -5.50 -10.88 7.06
C ARG A 30 -5.50 -9.40 6.71
N HIS A 31 -4.89 -8.58 7.55
CA HIS A 31 -4.70 -7.15 7.29
C HIS A 31 -3.42 -6.89 6.50
N ARG A 32 -3.57 -6.27 5.33
CA ARG A 32 -2.50 -5.91 4.39
C ARG A 32 -2.44 -4.39 4.23
N LEU A 33 -1.26 -3.89 3.89
CA LEU A 33 -1.09 -2.48 3.55
C LEU A 33 -1.13 -2.28 2.03
N CYS A 34 -1.76 -1.19 1.63
CA CYS A 34 -1.79 -0.70 0.27
C CYS A 34 -0.37 -0.28 -0.16
N GLN A 35 0.20 -1.01 -1.13
CA GLN A 35 1.53 -0.72 -1.65
C GLN A 35 1.60 0.67 -2.31
N TRP A 36 0.51 1.13 -2.91
CA TRP A 36 0.43 2.47 -3.51
C TRP A 36 0.62 3.55 -2.44
N ASP A 37 -0.11 3.48 -1.33
CA ASP A 37 0.00 4.47 -0.25
C ASP A 37 1.40 4.49 0.36
N ILE A 38 2.02 3.31 0.50
CA ILE A 38 3.42 3.21 0.92
C ILE A 38 4.31 3.92 -0.10
N PHE A 39 4.14 3.63 -1.39
CA PHE A 39 4.92 4.21 -2.47
C PHE A 39 4.79 5.73 -2.57
N GLN A 40 3.58 6.28 -2.38
CA GLN A 40 3.33 7.73 -2.37
C GLN A 40 4.03 8.44 -1.20
N LYS A 41 4.23 7.77 -0.06
CA LYS A 41 4.96 8.33 1.09
C LYS A 41 6.47 8.40 0.86
N VAL A 42 7.04 7.53 0.01
CA VAL A 42 8.49 7.40 -0.15
C VAL A 42 9.19 8.72 -0.51
N PRO A 43 8.73 9.51 -1.51
CA PRO A 43 9.38 10.77 -1.87
C PRO A 43 9.41 11.82 -0.75
N SER A 44 8.54 11.70 0.25
CA SER A 44 8.50 12.58 1.43
C SER A 44 9.37 12.07 2.59
N LYS A 45 9.71 10.77 2.59
CA LYS A 45 10.44 10.10 3.68
C LYS A 45 11.89 9.78 3.34
N ILE A 46 12.21 9.70 2.06
CA ILE A 46 13.54 9.39 1.53
C ILE A 46 13.89 10.47 0.51
N PHE A 47 14.67 11.47 0.92
CA PHE A 47 15.06 12.57 0.02
C PHE A 47 15.81 12.07 -1.22
N ALA A 48 16.68 11.07 -1.04
CA ALA A 48 17.44 10.43 -2.13
C ALA A 48 16.54 9.76 -3.18
N PHE A 49 15.30 9.42 -2.85
CA PHE A 49 14.38 8.72 -3.75
C PHE A 49 13.96 9.53 -4.97
N LYS A 50 13.95 10.86 -4.87
CA LYS A 50 13.62 11.75 -6.01
C LYS A 50 14.73 11.80 -7.05
N ASN A 51 15.99 11.61 -6.62
CA ASN A 51 17.17 11.84 -7.45
C ASN A 51 17.92 10.56 -7.79
N ASN A 52 17.59 9.43 -7.15
CA ASN A 52 18.26 8.15 -7.36
C ASN A 52 17.26 7.11 -7.90
N LYS A 53 17.31 6.88 -9.22
CA LYS A 53 16.49 5.88 -9.91
C LYS A 53 16.75 4.46 -9.41
N GLU A 54 17.96 4.17 -8.92
CA GLU A 54 18.30 2.84 -8.42
C GLU A 54 17.59 2.54 -7.10
N ILE A 55 17.54 3.51 -6.17
CA ILE A 55 16.75 3.36 -4.93
C ILE A 55 15.27 3.13 -5.26
N ASN A 56 14.72 3.84 -6.24
CA ASN A 56 13.33 3.64 -6.68
C ASN A 56 13.10 2.21 -7.19
N LYS A 57 14.01 1.72 -8.03
CA LYS A 57 13.96 0.37 -8.59
C LYS A 57 14.07 -0.70 -7.51
N LEU A 58 15.07 -0.59 -6.63
CA LEU A 58 15.29 -1.53 -5.52
C LEU A 58 14.09 -1.55 -4.57
N PHE A 59 13.50 -0.38 -4.26
CA PHE A 59 12.30 -0.33 -3.42
C PHE A 59 11.10 -1.04 -4.07
N ARG A 60 10.89 -0.87 -5.38
CA ARG A 60 9.84 -1.60 -6.11
C ARG A 60 10.12 -3.10 -6.11
N GLN A 61 11.37 -3.50 -6.27
CA GLN A 61 11.78 -4.90 -6.18
C GLN A 61 11.38 -5.51 -4.82
N CYS A 62 11.73 -4.85 -3.72
CA CYS A 62 11.34 -5.27 -2.36
C CYS A 62 9.82 -5.40 -2.18
N MET A 63 9.02 -4.54 -2.84
CA MET A 63 7.57 -4.59 -2.70
C MET A 63 6.95 -5.78 -3.41
N ASN A 64 7.33 -6.05 -4.67
CA ASN A 64 6.59 -7.00 -5.49
C ASN A 64 7.39 -7.91 -6.43
N GLN A 65 8.73 -7.80 -6.48
CA GLN A 65 9.54 -8.55 -7.46
C GLN A 65 10.46 -9.59 -6.83
N CYS A 66 10.66 -9.58 -5.51
CA CYS A 66 11.45 -10.61 -4.85
C CYS A 66 10.65 -11.91 -4.71
N ASP A 67 11.28 -13.03 -5.05
CA ASP A 67 10.67 -14.35 -5.01
C ASP A 67 10.93 -15.07 -3.69
N ILE A 68 12.07 -14.87 -3.07
CA ILE A 68 12.40 -15.51 -1.80
C ILE A 68 12.80 -14.48 -0.77
N GLN A 69 12.62 -14.82 0.50
CA GLN A 69 12.97 -13.93 1.60
C GLN A 69 14.43 -13.46 1.51
N GLU A 70 15.36 -14.36 1.15
CA GLU A 70 16.77 -14.01 0.97
C GLU A 70 16.97 -12.91 -0.08
N GLU A 71 16.30 -13.00 -1.23
CA GLU A 71 16.36 -11.97 -2.27
C GLU A 71 15.81 -10.64 -1.75
N PHE A 72 14.72 -10.66 -0.98
CA PHE A 72 14.18 -9.47 -0.34
C PHE A 72 15.22 -8.82 0.60
N GLU A 73 15.84 -9.59 1.48
CA GLU A 73 16.81 -9.07 2.45
C GLU A 73 18.05 -8.50 1.75
N ASP A 74 18.49 -9.14 0.66
CA ASP A 74 19.59 -8.66 -0.19
C ASP A 74 19.23 -7.36 -0.91
N THR A 75 18.06 -7.29 -1.55
CA THR A 75 17.59 -6.08 -2.25
C THR A 75 17.38 -4.92 -1.27
N TRP A 76 16.83 -5.21 -0.08
CA TRP A 76 16.63 -4.21 0.97
C TRP A 76 17.96 -3.66 1.48
N SER A 77 18.92 -4.53 1.77
CA SER A 77 20.27 -4.14 2.20
C SER A 77 20.97 -3.27 1.16
N LYS A 78 20.94 -3.68 -0.12
CA LYS A 78 21.50 -2.89 -1.24
C LYS A 78 20.85 -1.51 -1.35
N MET A 79 19.54 -1.42 -1.16
CA MET A 79 18.83 -0.13 -1.18
C MET A 79 19.32 0.81 -0.07
N LEU A 80 19.51 0.28 1.15
CA LEU A 80 19.99 1.07 2.27
C LEU A 80 21.42 1.57 2.04
N GLU A 81 22.30 0.71 1.53
CA GLU A 81 23.70 1.05 1.22
C GLU A 81 23.79 2.12 0.12
N CYS A 82 23.07 1.92 -1.00
CA CYS A 82 23.08 2.86 -2.13
C CYS A 82 22.59 4.28 -1.76
N GLY A 83 21.75 4.39 -0.74
CA GLY A 83 21.17 5.67 -0.32
C GLY A 83 21.70 6.21 1.01
N GLY A 84 22.57 5.49 1.71
CA GLY A 84 22.98 5.83 3.08
C GLY A 84 21.78 5.91 4.04
N LEU A 85 20.83 4.98 3.95
CA LEU A 85 19.51 5.09 4.59
C LEU A 85 19.36 4.28 5.89
N HIS A 86 20.44 3.71 6.42
CA HIS A 86 20.41 2.85 7.61
C HIS A 86 19.85 3.54 8.86
N GLU A 87 20.00 4.86 8.96
CA GLU A 87 19.51 5.67 10.09
C GLU A 87 18.09 6.21 9.88
N ASN A 88 17.41 5.87 8.78
CA ASN A 88 16.06 6.36 8.50
C ASN A 88 15.00 5.62 9.34
N ASP A 89 14.43 6.30 10.34
CA ASP A 89 13.44 5.72 11.25
C ASP A 89 12.17 5.22 10.55
N TRP A 90 11.77 5.87 9.45
CA TRP A 90 10.59 5.45 8.69
C TRP A 90 10.84 4.12 7.97
N LEU A 91 12.01 3.94 7.37
CA LEU A 91 12.40 2.65 6.76
C LEU A 91 12.54 1.54 7.80
N ARG A 92 13.09 1.84 8.98
CA ARG A 92 13.15 0.86 10.09
C ARG A 92 11.75 0.41 10.49
N SER A 93 10.83 1.36 10.70
CA SER A 93 9.43 1.08 11.02
C SER A 93 8.72 0.31 9.90
N LEU A 94 9.03 0.63 8.63
CA LEU A 94 8.45 -0.04 7.48
C LEU A 94 8.95 -1.49 7.36
N TYR A 95 10.22 -1.74 7.68
CA TYR A 95 10.82 -3.07 7.66
C TYR A 95 10.22 -4.01 8.72
N GLU A 96 9.93 -3.50 9.92
CA GLU A 96 9.28 -4.28 10.99
C GLU A 96 7.92 -4.85 10.53
N ILE A 97 7.20 -4.09 9.71
CA ILE A 97 5.89 -4.48 9.16
C ILE A 97 5.97 -5.03 7.73
N ARG A 98 7.14 -5.47 7.26
CA ARG A 98 7.35 -6.00 5.88
C ARG A 98 6.41 -7.13 5.48
N HIS A 99 6.02 -7.96 6.44
CA HIS A 99 5.04 -9.03 6.24
C HIS A 99 3.65 -8.50 5.82
N LYS A 100 3.31 -7.22 6.04
CA LYS A 100 2.03 -6.62 5.65
C LYS A 100 2.01 -6.02 4.24
N TRP A 101 3.17 -5.75 3.63
CA TRP A 101 3.24 -5.03 2.35
C TRP A 101 4.08 -5.71 1.27
N SER A 102 5.08 -6.54 1.63
CA SER A 102 5.86 -7.29 0.65
C SER A 102 5.06 -8.49 0.13
N THR A 103 5.10 -8.75 -1.18
CA THR A 103 4.48 -9.94 -1.79
C THR A 103 5.26 -11.21 -1.44
N THR A 104 6.59 -11.11 -1.34
CA THR A 104 7.51 -12.23 -1.03
C THR A 104 7.15 -12.94 0.26
N MET A 105 6.73 -12.16 1.26
CA MET A 105 6.35 -12.67 2.58
C MET A 105 4.95 -13.31 2.60
N ASN A 106 4.24 -13.36 1.47
CA ASN A 106 2.81 -13.68 1.38
C ASN A 106 2.45 -14.57 0.19
N LYS A 107 3.42 -15.36 -0.28
CA LYS A 107 3.26 -16.28 -1.43
C LYS A 107 2.17 -17.34 -1.25
N ASP A 108 1.74 -17.56 -0.02
CA ASP A 108 0.67 -18.50 0.35
C ASP A 108 -0.72 -18.07 -0.15
N ILE A 109 -0.85 -16.84 -0.65
CA ILE A 109 -2.11 -16.31 -1.19
C ILE A 109 -1.96 -16.20 -2.70
N PHE A 110 -2.77 -16.98 -3.41
CA PHE A 110 -3.02 -16.80 -4.84
C PHE A 110 -3.85 -15.52 -5.04
N ASP A 111 -3.22 -14.39 -4.77
CA ASP A 111 -3.79 -13.08 -5.01
C ASP A 111 -3.74 -12.88 -6.53
N LEU A 112 -4.82 -13.31 -7.20
CA LEU A 112 -5.07 -13.21 -8.64
C LEU A 112 -5.00 -11.75 -9.10
N SER A 113 -3.80 -11.18 -9.12
CA SER A 113 -3.50 -9.82 -9.54
C SER A 113 -4.27 -8.70 -8.83
N ILE A 114 -4.87 -8.93 -7.65
CA ILE A 114 -5.44 -7.83 -6.83
C ILE A 114 -4.30 -7.15 -6.06
N LEU A 115 -3.34 -6.63 -6.82
CA LEU A 115 -2.49 -5.57 -6.31
C LEU A 115 -3.44 -4.40 -6.00
N SER A 116 -3.52 -4.06 -4.71
CA SER A 116 -4.32 -2.95 -4.15
C SER A 116 -4.36 -1.70 -5.03
N THR A 117 -3.29 -1.43 -5.79
CA THR A 117 -3.14 -0.35 -6.76
C THR A 117 -4.27 -0.30 -7.79
N GLN A 118 -4.64 -1.41 -8.45
CA GLN A 118 -5.55 -1.35 -9.60
C GLN A 118 -6.98 -0.92 -9.20
N ARG A 119 -7.41 -1.28 -7.98
CA ARG A 119 -8.77 -1.02 -7.48
C ARG A 119 -8.89 0.32 -6.74
N SER A 120 -7.85 0.75 -6.02
CA SER A 120 -7.85 2.08 -5.38
C SER A 120 -7.55 3.21 -6.37
N GLU A 121 -6.66 3.01 -7.35
CA GLU A 121 -6.32 4.05 -8.34
C GLU A 121 -7.52 4.41 -9.21
N SER A 122 -8.29 3.42 -9.69
CA SER A 122 -9.51 3.68 -10.47
C SER A 122 -10.57 4.45 -9.67
N THR A 123 -10.77 4.09 -8.40
CA THR A 123 -11.75 4.78 -7.54
C THR A 123 -11.27 6.18 -7.13
N ASN A 124 -9.99 6.33 -6.73
CA ASN A 124 -9.41 7.61 -6.36
C ASN A 124 -9.31 8.56 -7.55
N SER A 125 -8.91 8.08 -8.74
CA SER A 125 -8.85 8.90 -9.95
C SER A 125 -10.20 9.52 -10.27
N VAL A 126 -11.28 8.72 -10.17
CA VAL A 126 -12.64 9.21 -10.35
C VAL A 126 -12.99 10.28 -9.31
N CYS A 127 -12.63 10.09 -8.04
CA CYS A 127 -12.85 11.11 -7.01
C CYS A 127 -12.04 12.40 -7.26
N TYR A 128 -10.78 12.30 -7.71
CA TYR A 128 -9.95 13.45 -8.05
C TYR A 128 -10.48 14.20 -9.30
N GLU A 129 -11.00 13.48 -10.30
CA GLU A 129 -11.63 14.08 -11.48
C GLU A 129 -12.90 14.87 -11.11
N ILE A 130 -13.66 14.38 -10.13
CA ILE A 130 -14.89 15.01 -9.65
C ILE A 130 -14.59 16.22 -8.72
N SER A 131 -13.50 16.14 -7.95
CA SER A 131 -13.14 17.12 -6.93
C SER A 131 -11.93 17.95 -7.34
N THR A 132 -12.15 19.00 -8.12
CA THR A 132 -11.14 20.01 -8.44
C THR A 132 -11.08 21.10 -7.35
N PRO A 133 -9.99 21.88 -7.25
CA PRO A 133 -9.88 22.97 -6.26
C PRO A 133 -10.97 24.05 -6.39
N THR A 134 -11.66 24.10 -7.53
CA THR A 134 -12.78 25.01 -7.82
C THR A 134 -14.15 24.36 -7.69
N SER A 135 -14.22 23.06 -7.44
CA SER A 135 -15.49 22.32 -7.30
C SER A 135 -16.19 22.75 -6.00
N THR A 136 -17.49 22.99 -6.06
CA THR A 136 -18.29 23.18 -4.85
C THR A 136 -18.59 21.83 -4.19
N LEU A 137 -18.94 21.85 -2.90
CA LEU A 137 -19.40 20.65 -2.17
C LEU A 137 -20.56 19.93 -2.88
N THR A 138 -21.43 20.69 -3.54
CA THR A 138 -22.57 20.17 -4.30
C THR A 138 -22.11 19.43 -5.56
N ASP A 139 -21.11 19.96 -6.26
CA ASP A 139 -20.53 19.34 -7.47
C ASP A 139 -19.86 18.01 -7.13
N CYS A 140 -19.10 17.98 -6.02
CA CYS A 140 -18.49 16.75 -5.52
C CYS A 140 -19.55 15.71 -5.13
N PHE A 141 -20.61 16.12 -4.42
CA PHE A 141 -21.69 15.23 -4.01
C PHE A 141 -22.46 14.64 -5.20
N LEU A 142 -22.80 15.47 -6.19
CA LEU A 142 -23.50 15.03 -7.40
C LEU A 142 -22.63 14.10 -8.25
N GLY A 143 -21.34 14.38 -8.37
CA GLY A 143 -20.40 13.50 -9.06
C GLY A 143 -20.30 12.13 -8.39
N MET A 144 -20.15 12.09 -7.07
CA MET A 144 -20.12 10.82 -6.33
C MET A 144 -21.43 10.04 -6.47
N LYS A 145 -22.60 10.70 -6.45
CA LYS A 145 -23.90 10.02 -6.68
C LYS A 145 -23.97 9.35 -8.05
N LYS A 146 -23.41 9.96 -9.10
CA LYS A 146 -23.40 9.38 -10.46
C LYS A 146 -22.49 8.15 -10.57
N VAL A 147 -21.40 8.12 -9.80
CA VAL A 147 -20.43 7.01 -9.80
C VAL A 147 -20.97 5.81 -9.03
N VAL A 148 -21.64 6.05 -7.89
CA VAL A 148 -22.17 4.99 -7.01
C VAL A 148 -23.46 4.35 -7.56
N ALA A 149 -24.17 5.03 -8.46
CA ALA A 149 -25.42 4.54 -9.04
C ALA A 149 -25.26 3.63 -10.29
N ARG A 150 -24.05 3.13 -10.55
CA ARG A 150 -23.75 2.19 -11.66
C ARG A 150 -23.70 0.74 -11.20
#